data_AF-A0A6A3K7Y0-F1
#
_entry.id   AF-A0A6A3K7Y0-F1
#
_cell.length_a   1.000
_cell.length_b   1.000
_cell.length_c   1.000
_cell.angle_alpha   90.00
_cell.angle_beta   90.00
_cell.angle_gamma   90.00
#
_symmetry.space_group_name_H-M   'P 1'
#
loop_
_entity.id
_entity.type
_entity.pdbx_description
1 polymer ?
#
loop_
_entity_poly.entity_id
_entity_poly.type
_entity_poly.pdbx_seq_one_letter_code
_entity_poly.pdbx_strand_id
1 'polypeptide(L)'
;MSVVGRALRDPFDAWKPREDSRLAEVIGHLKMCINSYRDSLVQRRRRGDINAWLGQMSGCSFTPTLNLSSIPPARPREFFFSRSRNFKSLDEINEGFKLIAEAREENSFGLLTTALYSFLVKAPLTAHDLLPLHQLRVFNENVEELRRIGTEPAHSIQLQSYQELENILCLMRALMRKWPEYEECSVEAVEAALSRFPPSKRPAFVFPISAMTAKS
;
A
#
# COMPACT_ATOMS: atom_id res chain seq x y z
N MET A 1 -39.65 12.58 7.75
CA MET A 1 -38.45 13.28 8.27
C MET A 1 -37.28 12.99 7.35
N SER A 2 -36.65 14.00 6.74
CA SER A 2 -35.64 13.82 5.70
C SER A 2 -34.30 13.36 6.28
N VAL A 3 -33.54 12.60 5.48
CA VAL A 3 -32.15 12.18 5.76
C VAL A 3 -31.27 13.40 6.11
N VAL A 4 -31.57 14.55 5.51
CA VAL A 4 -30.91 15.83 5.75
C VAL A 4 -31.13 16.35 7.18
N GLY A 5 -32.34 16.18 7.73
CA GLY A 5 -32.65 16.58 9.11
C GLY A 5 -32.06 15.69 10.21
N ARG A 6 -31.46 14.54 9.84
CA ARG A 6 -30.61 13.73 10.72
C ARG A 6 -29.14 14.14 10.63
N ALA A 7 -28.65 14.43 9.42
CA ALA A 7 -27.27 14.86 9.19
C ALA A 7 -26.94 16.23 9.81
N LEU A 8 -27.93 17.11 9.97
CA LEU A 8 -27.76 18.44 10.58
C LEU A 8 -27.93 18.46 12.11
N ARG A 9 -28.18 17.31 12.75
CA ARG A 9 -28.30 17.21 14.22
C ARG A 9 -27.02 16.82 14.93
N ASP A 10 -26.07 16.22 14.22
CA ASP A 10 -24.73 16.06 14.78
C ASP A 10 -24.07 17.44 14.75
N PRO A 11 -23.63 17.98 15.90
CA PRO A 11 -22.99 19.28 15.92
C PRO A 11 -21.72 19.18 15.07
N PHE A 12 -21.54 20.11 14.13
CA PHE A 12 -20.28 20.30 13.40
C PHE A 12 -19.06 20.37 14.35
N ASP A 13 -19.28 20.73 15.62
CA ASP A 13 -18.27 20.79 16.68
C ASP A 13 -17.65 19.42 17.06
N ALA A 14 -18.31 18.30 16.76
CA ALA A 14 -17.77 16.95 16.97
C ALA A 14 -17.10 16.36 15.73
N TRP A 15 -17.18 17.02 14.57
CA TRP A 15 -16.57 16.54 13.34
C TRP A 15 -15.05 16.66 13.43
N LYS A 16 -14.36 15.53 13.27
CA LYS A 16 -12.90 15.48 13.19
C LYS A 16 -12.51 15.15 11.75
N PRO A 17 -12.09 16.15 10.96
CA PRO A 17 -11.69 15.92 9.56
C PRO A 17 -10.65 14.80 9.43
N ARG A 18 -9.70 14.71 10.37
CA ARG A 18 -8.67 13.66 10.41
C ARG A 18 -9.20 12.23 10.53
N GLU A 19 -10.42 12.06 11.01
CA GLU A 19 -11.08 10.76 11.23
C GLU A 19 -12.22 10.52 10.22
N ASP A 20 -12.48 11.46 9.30
CA ASP A 20 -13.56 11.37 8.30
C ASP A 20 -13.18 10.45 7.14
N SER A 21 -13.93 9.35 6.98
CA SER A 21 -13.67 8.35 5.94
C SER A 21 -13.99 8.81 4.53
N ARG A 22 -15.00 9.68 4.34
CA ARG A 22 -15.35 10.21 3.01
C ARG A 22 -14.28 11.18 2.54
N LEU A 23 -13.78 12.02 3.44
CA LEU A 23 -12.66 12.91 3.13
C LEU A 23 -11.41 12.12 2.78
N ALA A 24 -11.10 11.07 3.56
CA ALA A 24 -9.99 10.15 3.27
C ALA A 24 -10.09 9.51 1.88
N GLU A 25 -11.28 9.02 1.52
CA GLU A 25 -11.57 8.43 0.21
C GLU A 25 -11.33 9.44 -0.94
N VAL A 26 -11.86 10.67 -0.79
CA VAL A 26 -11.66 11.74 -1.78
C VAL A 26 -10.18 12.08 -1.95
N ILE A 27 -9.42 12.23 -0.86
CA ILE A 27 -7.99 12.51 -0.92
C ILE A 27 -7.23 11.35 -1.58
N GLY A 28 -7.62 10.09 -1.30
CA GLY A 28 -7.08 8.91 -1.95
C GLY A 28 -7.30 8.92 -3.47
N HIS A 29 -8.50 9.24 -3.93
CA HIS A 29 -8.80 9.41 -5.35
C HIS A 29 -8.00 10.54 -5.98
N LEU A 30 -7.86 11.69 -5.30
CA LEU A 30 -7.03 12.79 -5.78
C LEU A 30 -5.57 12.38 -5.95
N LYS A 31 -5.02 11.57 -5.03
CA LYS A 31 -3.67 11.00 -5.15
C LYS A 31 -3.54 10.09 -6.37
N MET A 32 -4.55 9.26 -6.66
CA MET A 32 -4.52 8.43 -7.88
C MET A 32 -4.58 9.30 -9.14
N CYS A 33 -5.47 10.29 -9.17
CA CYS A 33 -5.58 11.21 -10.30
C CYS A 33 -4.30 12.03 -10.51
N ILE A 34 -3.68 12.56 -9.46
CA ILE A 34 -2.47 13.41 -9.60
C ILE A 34 -1.28 12.62 -10.17
N ASN A 35 -1.23 11.32 -9.92
CA ASN A 35 -0.17 10.44 -10.40
C ASN A 35 -0.33 10.05 -11.88
N SER A 36 -1.53 10.15 -12.46
CA SER A 36 -1.74 9.87 -13.88
C SER A 36 -1.37 11.04 -14.79
N TYR A 37 -1.22 12.25 -14.25
CA TYR A 37 -0.81 13.43 -15.00
C TYR A 37 0.71 13.48 -15.23
N ARG A 38 1.12 14.07 -16.35
CA ARG A 38 2.53 14.38 -16.63
C ARG A 38 3.10 15.32 -15.56
N ASP A 39 4.31 15.03 -15.09
CA ASP A 39 4.99 15.85 -14.10
C ASP A 39 5.19 17.30 -14.58
N SER A 40 4.81 18.27 -13.74
CA SER A 40 5.08 19.69 -13.90
C SER A 40 5.30 20.33 -12.52
N LEU A 41 5.74 21.59 -12.47
CA LEU A 41 5.87 22.31 -11.20
C LEU A 41 4.53 22.42 -10.46
N VAL A 42 3.44 22.65 -11.18
CA VAL A 42 2.09 22.74 -10.60
C VAL A 42 1.65 21.38 -10.04
N GLN A 43 1.86 20.29 -10.80
CA GLN A 43 1.49 18.96 -10.32
C GLN A 43 2.33 18.53 -9.12
N ARG A 44 3.62 18.92 -9.07
CA ARG A 44 4.47 18.69 -7.89
C ARG A 44 3.97 19.41 -6.64
N ARG A 45 3.53 20.67 -6.75
CA ARG A 45 2.92 21.41 -5.64
C ARG A 45 1.64 20.73 -5.14
N ARG A 46 0.71 20.42 -6.05
CA ARG A 46 -0.54 19.71 -5.72
C ARG A 46 -0.31 18.36 -5.06
N ARG A 47 0.70 17.61 -5.51
CA ARG A 47 1.10 16.34 -4.89
C ARG A 47 1.62 16.57 -3.46
N GLY A 48 2.38 17.64 -3.25
CA GLY A 48 2.79 18.07 -1.92
C GLY A 48 1.60 18.36 -1.00
N ASP A 49 0.61 19.12 -1.49
CA ASP A 49 -0.60 19.44 -0.72
C ASP A 49 -1.41 18.17 -0.38
N ILE A 50 -1.62 17.28 -1.35
CA ILE A 50 -2.31 15.99 -1.15
C ILE A 50 -1.57 15.13 -0.12
N ASN A 51 -0.24 15.03 -0.22
CA ASN A 51 0.55 14.28 0.74
C ASN A 51 0.50 14.91 2.14
N ALA A 52 0.49 16.24 2.24
CA ALA A 52 0.34 16.94 3.51
C ALA A 52 -1.04 16.65 4.13
N TRP A 53 -2.12 16.63 3.35
CA TRP A 53 -3.44 16.23 3.84
C TRP A 53 -3.45 14.78 4.30
N LEU A 54 -2.89 13.84 3.52
CA LEU A 54 -2.79 12.43 3.92
C LEU A 54 -2.01 12.24 5.22
N GLY A 55 -0.91 12.98 5.41
CA GLY A 55 -0.11 12.93 6.64
C GLY A 55 -0.83 13.48 7.88
N GLN A 56 -1.90 14.25 7.69
CA GLN A 56 -2.75 14.74 8.78
C GLN A 56 -3.87 13.76 9.13
N MET A 57 -4.32 12.92 8.20
CA MET A 57 -5.42 11.97 8.42
C MET A 57 -4.94 10.78 9.25
N SER A 58 -5.79 10.28 10.15
CA SER A 58 -5.50 9.08 10.93
C SER A 58 -5.95 7.81 10.20
N GLY A 59 -5.39 6.68 10.60
CA GLY A 59 -5.76 5.37 10.10
C GLY A 59 -7.20 4.97 10.42
N CYS A 60 -7.81 5.57 11.45
CA CYS A 60 -9.24 5.43 11.73
C CYS A 60 -10.14 5.89 10.58
N SER A 61 -9.66 6.76 9.68
CA SER A 61 -10.41 7.19 8.50
C SER A 61 -10.28 6.22 7.32
N PHE A 62 -9.36 5.24 7.37
CA PHE A 62 -9.07 4.36 6.24
C PHE A 62 -10.31 3.63 5.71
N THR A 63 -10.44 3.59 4.40
CA THR A 63 -11.39 2.76 3.65
C THR A 63 -10.62 2.13 2.50
N PRO A 64 -10.77 0.82 2.24
CA PRO A 64 -10.17 0.20 1.05
C PRO A 64 -10.57 0.95 -0.22
N THR A 65 -9.57 1.31 -1.02
CA THR A 65 -9.75 2.03 -2.29
C THR A 65 -9.45 1.16 -3.50
N LEU A 66 -8.79 0.02 -3.30
CA LEU A 66 -8.37 -0.87 -4.36
C LEU A 66 -9.27 -2.11 -4.44
N ASN A 67 -9.62 -2.49 -5.67
CA ASN A 67 -10.32 -3.75 -5.92
C ASN A 67 -9.33 -4.92 -5.95
N LEU A 68 -9.02 -5.45 -4.76
CA LEU A 68 -8.11 -6.59 -4.59
C LEU A 68 -8.75 -7.97 -4.81
N SER A 69 -10.03 -8.03 -5.21
CA SER A 69 -10.73 -9.27 -5.56
C SER A 69 -10.86 -9.50 -7.07
N SER A 70 -10.91 -8.43 -7.87
CA SER A 70 -10.95 -8.49 -9.35
C SER A 70 -9.61 -8.86 -9.98
N ILE A 71 -9.56 -9.30 -11.23
CA ILE A 71 -8.30 -9.61 -11.93
C ILE A 71 -7.32 -8.39 -11.89
N PRO A 72 -6.08 -8.53 -11.36
CA PRO A 72 -5.19 -7.38 -11.16
C PRO A 72 -4.74 -6.80 -12.51
N PRO A 73 -4.54 -5.48 -12.66
CA PRO A 73 -4.17 -4.88 -13.94
C PRO A 73 -2.83 -5.41 -14.45
N ALA A 74 -2.71 -5.61 -15.77
CA ALA A 74 -1.48 -6.14 -16.40
C ALA A 74 -0.26 -5.21 -16.22
N ARG A 75 -0.50 -3.90 -16.00
CA ARG A 75 0.54 -2.89 -15.77
C ARG A 75 0.20 -2.06 -14.53
N PRO A 76 0.51 -2.55 -13.32
CA PRO A 76 0.36 -1.73 -12.11
C PRO A 76 1.23 -0.46 -12.18
N ARG A 77 2.33 -0.51 -12.96
CA ARG A 77 3.29 0.59 -13.22
C ARG A 77 2.64 1.92 -13.64
N GLU A 78 1.49 1.90 -14.30
CA GLU A 78 0.87 3.12 -14.85
C GLU A 78 -0.10 3.82 -13.88
N PHE A 79 -0.56 3.14 -12.82
CA PHE A 79 -1.59 3.69 -11.91
C PHE A 79 -1.03 4.25 -10.60
N PHE A 80 0.05 3.67 -10.08
CA PHE A 80 0.56 3.98 -8.73
C PHE A 80 1.96 4.60 -8.69
N PHE A 81 2.66 4.60 -9.83
CA PHE A 81 4.07 4.94 -9.86
C PHE A 81 4.30 6.19 -10.70
N SER A 82 4.78 7.27 -10.06
CA SER A 82 5.66 8.18 -10.79
C SER A 82 6.84 7.34 -11.27
N ARG A 83 7.29 7.48 -12.52
CA ARG A 83 8.44 6.76 -13.11
C ARG A 83 9.71 6.92 -12.26
N SER A 84 9.81 6.19 -11.15
CA SER A 84 11.00 6.13 -10.33
C SER A 84 12.02 5.33 -11.11
N ARG A 85 13.20 5.90 -11.33
CA ARG A 85 14.29 5.20 -11.99
C ARG A 85 14.59 3.93 -11.17
N ASN A 86 14.49 2.79 -11.84
CA ASN A 86 14.72 1.44 -11.36
C ASN A 86 15.98 1.36 -10.48
N PHE A 87 16.05 0.41 -9.55
CA PHE A 87 17.36 0.06 -9.00
C PHE A 87 18.29 -0.40 -10.15
N LYS A 88 19.57 -0.04 -10.07
CA LYS A 88 20.56 -0.29 -11.14
C LYS A 88 21.64 -1.29 -10.74
N SER A 89 21.81 -1.57 -9.45
CA SER A 89 22.83 -2.47 -8.92
C SER A 89 22.34 -3.29 -7.74
N LEU A 90 23.07 -4.36 -7.42
CA LEU A 90 22.86 -5.16 -6.21
C LEU A 90 23.01 -4.30 -4.93
N ASP A 91 23.90 -3.31 -4.95
CA ASP A 91 24.10 -2.40 -3.82
C ASP A 91 22.83 -1.62 -3.48
N GLU A 92 22.09 -1.15 -4.49
CA GLU A 92 20.87 -0.40 -4.22
C GLU A 92 19.73 -1.30 -3.69
N ILE A 93 19.73 -2.60 -4.03
CA ILE A 93 18.84 -3.60 -3.40
C ILE A 93 19.21 -3.77 -1.93
N ASN A 94 20.50 -3.93 -1.64
CA ASN A 94 21.01 -4.07 -0.28
C ASN A 94 20.70 -2.83 0.58
N GLU A 95 20.85 -1.62 0.02
CA GLU A 95 20.42 -0.38 0.67
C GLU A 95 18.90 -0.39 0.93
N GLY A 96 18.11 -0.93 0.00
CA GLY A 96 16.68 -1.13 0.20
C GLY A 96 16.37 -2.02 1.42
N PHE A 97 17.06 -3.15 1.57
CA PHE A 97 16.92 -4.02 2.74
C PHE A 97 17.44 -3.38 4.02
N LYS A 98 18.50 -2.57 3.95
CA LYS A 98 19.02 -1.82 5.07
C LYS A 98 17.99 -0.81 5.60
N LEU A 99 17.34 -0.05 4.71
CA LEU A 99 16.26 0.86 5.09
C LEU A 99 15.07 0.13 5.74
N ILE A 100 14.74 -1.08 5.27
CA ILE A 100 13.72 -1.92 5.90
C ILE A 100 14.16 -2.33 7.31
N ALA A 101 15.42 -2.74 7.49
CA ALA A 101 15.96 -3.12 8.79
C ALA A 101 15.96 -1.94 9.77
N GLU A 102 16.40 -0.76 9.36
CA GLU A 102 16.36 0.47 10.16
C GLU A 102 14.92 0.81 10.59
N ALA A 103 13.96 0.73 9.66
CA ALA A 103 12.55 0.97 9.98
C ALA A 103 11.96 -0.07 10.96
N ARG A 104 12.49 -1.30 10.98
CA ARG A 104 12.11 -2.34 11.95
C ARG A 104 12.65 -2.04 13.33
N GLU A 105 13.89 -1.59 13.44
CA GLU A 105 14.50 -1.21 14.71
C GLU A 105 13.74 -0.09 15.41
N GLU A 106 13.15 0.83 14.64
CA GLU A 106 12.28 1.88 15.17
C GLU A 106 10.91 1.39 15.67
N ASN A 107 10.56 0.11 15.43
CA ASN A 107 9.27 -0.49 15.82
C ASN A 107 8.05 0.36 15.40
N SER A 108 8.15 1.02 14.24
CA SER A 108 7.15 1.95 13.72
C SER A 108 6.41 1.33 12.55
N PHE A 109 5.09 1.20 12.68
CA PHE A 109 4.25 0.68 11.60
C PHE A 109 4.32 1.56 10.35
N GLY A 110 4.34 2.88 10.55
CA GLY A 110 4.41 3.83 9.45
C GLY A 110 5.71 3.72 8.68
N LEU A 111 6.86 3.74 9.38
CA LEU A 111 8.16 3.66 8.71
C LEU A 111 8.36 2.33 7.99
N LEU A 112 7.97 1.21 8.60
CA LEU A 112 8.13 -0.09 7.96
C LEU A 112 7.25 -0.22 6.71
N THR A 113 5.98 0.20 6.77
CA THR A 113 5.10 0.15 5.58
C THR A 113 5.60 1.05 4.46
N THR A 114 6.11 2.24 4.77
CA THR A 114 6.73 3.12 3.76
C THR A 114 7.99 2.52 3.14
N ALA A 115 8.86 1.90 3.94
CA ALA A 115 10.09 1.26 3.47
C ALA A 115 9.77 0.06 2.56
N LEU A 116 8.87 -0.83 2.98
CA LEU A 116 8.41 -1.98 2.19
C LEU A 116 7.77 -1.56 0.87
N TYR A 117 6.87 -0.57 0.90
CA TYR A 117 6.24 -0.03 -0.30
C TYR A 117 7.29 0.57 -1.25
N SER A 118 8.19 1.40 -0.73
CA SER A 118 9.26 2.02 -1.51
C SER A 118 10.19 1.00 -2.13
N PHE A 119 10.47 -0.10 -1.43
CA PHE A 119 11.23 -1.23 -1.97
C PHE A 119 10.47 -1.87 -3.13
N LEU A 120 9.22 -2.32 -2.93
CA LEU A 120 8.42 -2.97 -3.98
C LEU A 120 8.19 -2.09 -5.21
N VAL A 121 8.13 -0.77 -5.04
CA VAL A 121 8.03 0.18 -6.15
C VAL A 121 9.27 0.16 -7.04
N LYS A 122 10.45 0.02 -6.45
CA LYS A 122 11.74 0.12 -7.12
C LYS A 122 12.34 -1.25 -7.50
N ALA A 123 11.91 -2.30 -6.80
CA ALA A 123 12.40 -3.68 -6.90
C ALA A 123 12.02 -4.47 -8.17
N PRO A 124 11.04 -4.11 -9.05
CA PRO A 124 10.85 -4.87 -10.28
C PRO A 124 11.98 -4.51 -11.24
N LEU A 125 13.04 -5.32 -11.18
CA LEU A 125 14.38 -5.01 -11.63
C LEU A 125 14.78 -5.74 -12.91
N THR A 126 15.62 -5.06 -13.69
CA THR A 126 16.30 -5.52 -14.91
C THR A 126 15.41 -5.82 -16.12
N ALA A 127 16.02 -6.03 -17.28
CA ALA A 127 15.35 -6.23 -18.58
C ALA A 127 14.30 -7.37 -18.61
N HIS A 128 14.20 -8.15 -17.53
CA HIS A 128 13.29 -9.28 -17.34
C HIS A 128 12.30 -9.15 -16.17
N ASP A 129 12.24 -8.03 -15.43
CA ASP A 129 11.22 -7.74 -14.39
C ASP A 129 11.05 -8.84 -13.29
N LEU A 130 12.11 -9.52 -12.86
CA LEU A 130 12.06 -10.58 -11.84
C LEU A 130 13.04 -10.26 -10.68
N LEU A 131 12.55 -10.29 -9.44
CA LEU A 131 13.37 -10.34 -8.24
C LEU A 131 13.86 -11.79 -8.02
N PRO A 132 15.14 -12.06 -7.76
CA PRO A 132 15.59 -13.40 -7.40
C PRO A 132 14.78 -14.00 -6.23
N LEU A 133 14.41 -15.28 -6.31
CA LEU A 133 13.54 -15.95 -5.31
C LEU A 133 14.07 -15.81 -3.88
N HIS A 134 15.39 -15.86 -3.67
CA HIS A 134 15.97 -15.68 -2.35
C HIS A 134 15.72 -14.27 -1.79
N GLN A 135 15.81 -13.23 -2.62
CA GLN A 135 15.51 -11.85 -2.20
C GLN A 135 14.02 -11.65 -1.94
N LEU A 136 13.15 -12.31 -2.73
CA LEU A 136 11.72 -12.31 -2.46
C LEU A 136 11.39 -12.93 -1.10
N ARG A 137 12.01 -14.06 -0.76
CA ARG A 137 11.82 -14.71 0.56
C ARG A 137 12.23 -13.78 1.69
N VAL A 138 13.41 -13.15 1.59
CA VAL A 138 13.85 -12.15 2.58
C VAL A 138 12.86 -10.99 2.66
N PHE A 139 12.34 -10.50 1.53
CA PHE A 139 11.32 -9.46 1.54
C PHE A 139 10.03 -9.92 2.26
N ASN A 140 9.56 -11.13 1.97
CA ASN A 140 8.36 -11.71 2.58
C ASN A 140 8.50 -11.86 4.10
N GLU A 141 9.66 -12.31 4.59
CA GLU A 141 9.98 -12.34 6.02
C GLU A 141 9.85 -10.95 6.68
N ASN A 142 10.26 -9.89 5.98
CA ASN A 142 10.11 -8.52 6.49
C ASN A 142 8.66 -8.03 6.47
N VAL A 143 7.83 -8.47 5.52
CA VAL A 143 6.39 -8.21 5.52
C VAL A 143 5.72 -8.93 6.69
N GLU A 144 6.11 -10.17 6.97
CA GLU A 144 5.58 -10.94 8.09
C GLU A 144 5.84 -10.29 9.44
N GLU A 145 6.96 -9.57 9.58
CA GLU A 145 7.30 -8.82 10.78
C GLU A 145 6.30 -7.72 11.12
N LEU A 146 5.48 -7.26 10.16
CA LEU A 146 4.38 -6.33 10.45
C LEU A 146 3.43 -6.88 11.53
N ARG A 147 3.33 -8.22 11.69
CA ARG A 147 2.56 -8.85 12.78
C ARG A 147 3.14 -8.58 14.17
N ARG A 148 4.46 -8.35 14.27
CA ARG A 148 5.19 -8.17 15.54
C ARG A 148 5.32 -6.71 15.96
N ILE A 149 5.17 -5.76 15.05
CA ILE A 149 5.21 -4.34 15.39
C ILE A 149 4.12 -4.01 16.41
N GLY A 150 4.51 -3.23 17.43
CA GLY A 150 3.61 -2.77 18.50
C GLY A 150 2.30 -2.21 17.94
N THR A 151 1.17 -2.60 18.56
CA THR A 151 -0.16 -2.12 18.13
C THR A 151 -0.36 -0.69 18.58
N GLU A 152 0.11 0.26 17.77
CA GLU A 152 -0.35 1.63 17.87
C GLU A 152 -1.87 1.68 17.65
N PRO A 153 -2.60 2.48 18.44
CA PRO A 153 -4.00 2.72 18.16
C PRO A 153 -4.20 3.27 16.73
N ALA A 154 -5.26 2.84 16.05
CA ALA A 154 -5.52 3.28 14.67
C ALA A 154 -5.65 4.82 14.51
N HIS A 155 -5.93 5.55 15.60
CA HIS A 155 -6.01 7.02 15.59
C HIS A 155 -4.63 7.69 15.64
N SER A 156 -3.59 7.02 16.12
CA SER A 156 -2.21 7.52 16.12
C SER A 156 -1.45 7.16 14.84
N ILE A 157 -1.85 6.10 14.16
CA ILE A 157 -1.32 5.72 12.85
C ILE A 157 -1.81 6.72 11.80
N GLN A 158 -0.94 7.12 10.88
CA GLN A 158 -1.33 7.95 9.73
C GLN A 158 -2.09 7.11 8.69
N LEU A 159 -3.10 7.71 8.04
CA LEU A 159 -3.86 7.08 6.95
C LEU A 159 -2.93 6.53 5.85
N GLN A 160 -1.85 7.26 5.56
CA GLN A 160 -0.86 6.90 4.55
C GLN A 160 -0.32 5.48 4.76
N SER A 161 -0.07 5.06 6.00
CA SER A 161 0.51 3.73 6.30
C SER A 161 -0.43 2.60 5.91
N TYR A 162 -1.75 2.76 6.14
CA TYR A 162 -2.75 1.80 5.68
C TYR A 162 -2.91 1.81 4.15
N GLN A 163 -2.82 2.98 3.51
CA GLN A 163 -2.81 3.06 2.04
C GLN A 163 -1.57 2.40 1.44
N GLU A 164 -0.40 2.58 2.04
CA GLU A 164 0.85 1.94 1.59
C GLU A 164 0.77 0.43 1.76
N LEU A 165 0.19 -0.06 2.87
CA LEU A 165 -0.08 -1.47 3.05
C LEU A 165 -1.06 -2.03 2.00
N GLU A 166 -2.11 -1.27 1.65
CA GLU A 166 -3.04 -1.65 0.58
C GLU A 166 -2.33 -1.70 -0.78
N ASN A 167 -1.43 -0.76 -1.04
CA ASN A 167 -0.60 -0.74 -2.24
C ASN A 167 0.38 -1.93 -2.28
N ILE A 168 1.04 -2.27 -1.16
CA ILE A 168 1.92 -3.45 -1.05
C ILE A 168 1.15 -4.71 -1.49
N LEU A 169 -0.06 -4.92 -0.96
CA LEU A 169 -0.92 -6.04 -1.36
C LEU A 169 -1.20 -6.02 -2.88
N CYS A 170 -1.58 -4.87 -3.43
CA CYS A 170 -1.81 -4.73 -4.86
C CYS A 170 -0.57 -5.09 -5.70
N LEU A 171 0.63 -4.69 -5.25
CA LEU A 171 1.89 -4.96 -5.95
C LEU A 171 2.30 -6.41 -5.87
N MET A 172 2.26 -7.01 -4.67
CA MET A 172 2.50 -8.44 -4.50
C MET A 172 1.57 -9.26 -5.38
N ARG A 173 0.30 -8.90 -5.43
CA ARG A 173 -0.70 -9.56 -6.30
C ARG A 173 -0.37 -9.46 -7.78
N ALA A 174 0.06 -8.29 -8.24
CA ALA A 174 0.45 -8.10 -9.63
C ALA A 174 1.74 -8.88 -9.98
N LEU A 175 2.69 -8.95 -9.04
CA LEU A 175 3.90 -9.77 -9.18
C LEU A 175 3.57 -11.26 -9.26
N MET A 176 2.75 -11.79 -8.34
CA MET A 176 2.31 -13.19 -8.36
C MET A 176 1.53 -13.55 -9.63
N ARG A 177 0.74 -12.63 -10.19
CA ARG A 177 0.09 -12.87 -11.49
C ARG A 177 1.10 -13.00 -12.63
N LYS A 178 2.14 -12.18 -12.61
CA LYS A 178 3.17 -12.17 -13.66
C LYS A 178 4.11 -13.37 -13.51
N TRP A 179 4.41 -13.76 -12.28
CA TRP A 179 5.33 -14.80 -11.88
C TRP A 179 4.63 -15.75 -10.89
N PRO A 180 3.88 -16.75 -11.39
CA PRO A 180 3.13 -17.68 -10.55
C PRO A 180 3.98 -18.37 -9.46
N GLU A 181 5.27 -18.58 -9.71
CA GLU A 181 6.23 -19.14 -8.74
C GLU A 181 6.39 -18.30 -7.46
N TYR A 182 6.00 -17.03 -7.48
CA TYR A 182 6.03 -16.18 -6.28
C TYR A 182 4.84 -16.42 -5.35
N GLU A 183 3.76 -17.02 -5.85
CA GLU A 183 2.53 -17.24 -5.09
C GLU A 183 2.84 -18.10 -3.85
N GLU A 184 3.45 -19.26 -4.06
CA GLU A 184 3.74 -20.24 -3.01
C GLU A 184 4.54 -19.66 -1.85
N CYS A 185 5.56 -18.84 -2.13
CA CYS A 185 6.41 -18.26 -1.08
C CYS A 185 5.89 -16.95 -0.49
N SER A 186 4.81 -16.38 -1.03
CA SER A 186 4.28 -15.07 -0.61
C SER A 186 2.93 -15.14 0.12
N VAL A 187 2.30 -16.31 0.18
CA VAL A 187 1.00 -16.49 0.87
C VAL A 187 1.06 -15.99 2.32
N GLU A 188 2.05 -16.43 3.09
CA GLU A 188 2.15 -16.10 4.52
C GLU A 188 2.39 -14.61 4.76
N ALA A 189 3.18 -13.96 3.90
CA ALA A 189 3.40 -12.52 3.89
C ALA A 189 2.14 -11.73 3.53
N VAL A 190 1.34 -12.19 2.55
CA VAL A 190 0.05 -11.58 2.20
C VAL A 190 -0.92 -11.66 3.38
N GLU A 191 -1.04 -12.84 4.01
CA GLU A 191 -1.88 -13.02 5.20
C GLU A 191 -1.38 -12.16 6.37
N ALA A 192 -0.07 -11.97 6.51
CA ALA A 192 0.51 -11.10 7.52
C ALA A 192 0.07 -9.65 7.31
N ALA A 193 0.23 -9.12 6.09
CA ALA A 193 -0.22 -7.80 5.73
C ALA A 193 -1.73 -7.62 5.94
N LEU A 194 -2.55 -8.58 5.50
CA LEU A 194 -4.01 -8.53 5.68
C LEU A 194 -4.43 -8.47 7.15
N SER A 195 -3.73 -9.20 8.02
CA SER A 195 -4.05 -9.24 9.45
C SER A 195 -3.91 -7.88 10.15
N ARG A 196 -3.13 -6.95 9.59
CA ARG A 196 -2.89 -5.61 10.14
C ARG A 196 -4.02 -4.62 9.87
N PHE A 197 -4.87 -4.89 8.89
CA PHE A 197 -6.08 -4.10 8.72
C PHE A 197 -7.09 -4.44 9.82
N PRO A 198 -7.81 -3.44 10.36
CA PRO A 198 -8.97 -3.69 11.22
C PRO A 198 -9.94 -4.65 10.51
N PRO A 199 -10.54 -5.64 11.21
CA PRO A 199 -11.39 -6.65 10.58
C PRO A 199 -12.52 -6.07 9.70
N SER A 200 -13.14 -4.98 10.13
CA SER A 200 -14.21 -4.29 9.37
C SER A 200 -13.74 -3.52 8.15
N LYS A 201 -12.43 -3.29 8.01
CA LYS A 201 -11.79 -2.50 6.95
C LYS A 201 -10.79 -3.32 6.14
N ARG A 202 -10.72 -4.62 6.37
CA ARG A 202 -9.79 -5.50 5.69
C ARG A 202 -10.19 -5.61 4.21
N PRO A 203 -9.28 -5.31 3.26
CA PRO A 203 -9.55 -5.50 1.85
C PRO A 203 -9.84 -6.98 1.53
N ALA A 204 -10.77 -7.23 0.61
CA ALA A 204 -11.01 -8.56 0.08
C ALA A 204 -9.90 -8.90 -0.93
N PHE A 205 -8.98 -9.79 -0.55
CA PHE A 205 -7.85 -10.20 -1.40
C PHE A 205 -8.12 -11.55 -2.04
N VAL A 206 -7.91 -11.65 -3.35
CA VAL A 206 -7.99 -12.92 -4.09
C VAL A 206 -6.66 -13.19 -4.78
N PHE A 207 -6.02 -14.32 -4.44
CA PHE A 207 -4.80 -14.77 -5.09
C PHE A 207 -5.04 -14.97 -6.60
N PRO A 208 -4.11 -14.54 -7.46
CA PRO A 208 -4.22 -14.79 -8.89
C PRO A 208 -4.17 -16.30 -9.14
N ILE A 209 -5.18 -16.86 -9.80
CA ILE A 209 -5.24 -18.30 -10.09
C ILE A 209 -4.00 -18.70 -10.90
N SER A 210 -3.12 -19.50 -10.31
CA SER A 210 -2.05 -20.17 -11.03
C SER A 210 -2.66 -20.97 -12.19
N ALA A 211 -2.26 -20.66 -13.42
CA ALA A 211 -2.72 -21.33 -14.65
C ALA A 211 -2.44 -22.84 -14.67
N MET A 212 -1.78 -23.39 -13.65
CA MET A 212 -1.57 -24.82 -13.45
C MET A 212 -2.86 -25.61 -13.13
N THR A 213 -3.97 -24.95 -12.76
CA THR A 213 -5.27 -25.62 -12.58
C THR A 213 -6.14 -25.68 -13.84
N ALA A 214 -5.70 -25.11 -14.97
CA ALA A 214 -6.43 -25.20 -16.25
C ALA A 214 -6.08 -26.44 -17.08
N LYS A 215 -5.29 -27.38 -16.52
CA LYS A 215 -4.96 -28.67 -17.13
C LYS A 215 -5.13 -29.78 -16.09
N SER A 216 -6.37 -30.09 -15.74
CA SER A 216 -6.75 -31.41 -15.22
C SER A 216 -7.75 -32.04 -16.17
#